data_AF-A0A947VCU7-F1
#
_entry.id   AF-A0A947VCU7-F1
#
_cell.length_a   1.000
_cell.length_b   1.000
_cell.length_c   1.000
_cell.angle_alpha   90.00
_cell.angle_beta   90.00
_cell.angle_gamma   90.00
#
_symmetry.space_group_name_H-M   'P 1'
#
loop_
_entity.id
_entity.type
_entity.pdbx_description
1 polymer ?
#
loop_
_entity_poly.entity_id
_entity_poly.type
_entity_poly.pdbx_seq_one_letter_code
_entity_poly.pdbx_strand_id
1 'polypeptide(L)' 'FEWIILILIISLVILMEIINSVIERTADILKPRIHTYAREIKDIMAAAVMIASIIAVIIGLIIFLPYVNPVK' A
#
# COMPACT_ATOMS: atom_id res chain seq x y z
N PHE A 1 -3.90 -13.86 -17.84
CA PHE A 1 -3.99 -12.42 -17.48
C PHE A 1 -3.63 -12.14 -16.03
N GLU A 2 -3.75 -13.15 -15.16
CA GLU A 2 -3.44 -13.18 -13.74
C GLU A 2 -2.05 -12.61 -13.43
N TRP A 3 -1.04 -13.00 -14.21
CA TRP A 3 0.34 -12.49 -14.05
C TRP A 3 0.45 -10.97 -14.21
N ILE A 4 -0.29 -10.37 -15.16
CA ILE A 4 -0.29 -8.91 -15.36
C ILE A 4 -0.92 -8.23 -14.15
N ILE A 5 -2.03 -8.79 -13.63
CA ILE A 5 -2.73 -8.29 -12.45
C ILE A 5 -1.84 -8.36 -11.21
N LEU A 6 -1.12 -9.47 -11.02
CA LEU A 6 -0.18 -9.63 -9.91
C LEU A 6 0.96 -8.61 -9.97
N ILE A 7 1.59 -8.46 -11.15
CA ILE A 7 2.66 -7.48 -11.35
C ILE A 7 2.16 -6.06 -11.07
N LEU A 8 0.97 -5.70 -11.56
CA LEU A 8 0.36 -4.39 -11.36
C LEU A 8 0.15 -4.11 -9.86
N ILE A 9 -0.42 -5.07 -9.12
CA ILE A 9 -0.76 -4.90 -7.71
C ILE A 9 0.47 -4.83 -6.83
N ILE A 10 1.46 -5.70 -7.06
CA ILE A 10 2.73 -5.66 -6.34
C ILE A 10 3.41 -4.30 -6.59
N SER A 11 3.45 -3.85 -7.84
CA SER A 11 4.03 -2.55 -8.20
C SER A 11 3.27 -1.39 -7.54
N LEU A 12 1.94 -1.48 -7.43
CA LEU A 12 1.11 -0.46 -6.79
C LEU A 12 1.39 -0.36 -5.28
N VAL A 13 1.51 -1.49 -4.57
CA VAL A 13 1.83 -1.49 -3.13
C VAL A 13 3.22 -0.90 -2.89
N ILE A 14 4.21 -1.29 -3.70
CA ILE A 14 5.57 -0.73 -3.63
C ILE A 14 5.56 0.77 -3.90
N LEU A 15 4.85 1.22 -4.93
CA LEU A 15 4.70 2.63 -5.26
C LEU A 15 4.07 3.41 -4.09
N MET A 16 3.04 2.85 -3.46
CA MET A 16 2.37 3.49 -2.34
C MET A 16 3.29 3.64 -1.13
N GLU A 17 4.13 2.64 -0.85
CA GLU A 17 5.13 2.70 0.22
C GLU A 17 6.24 3.74 -0.05
N ILE A 18 6.67 3.86 -1.30
CA ILE A 18 7.61 4.91 -1.72
C ILE A 18 6.98 6.30 -1.51
N ILE A 19 5.73 6.49 -1.92
CA ILE A 19 5.00 7.75 -1.75
C ILE A 19 4.82 8.08 -0.25
N ASN A 20 4.46 7.09 0.58
CA ASN A 20 4.40 7.22 2.04
C ASN A 20 5.72 7.72 2.61
N SER A 21 6.84 7.10 2.22
CA SER A 21 8.19 7.49 2.65
C SER A 21 8.60 8.90 2.21
N VAL A 22 8.23 9.31 0.98
CA VAL A 22 8.50 10.67 0.46
C VAL A 22 7.72 11.71 1.25
N ILE A 23 6.44 11.47 1.51
CA ILE A 23 5.57 12.39 2.25
C ILE A 23 6.01 12.47 3.71
N GLU A 24 6.37 11.34 4.33
CA GLU A 24 6.91 11.30 5.68
C GLU A 24 8.16 12.18 5.82
N ARG A 25 9.13 12.02 4.92
CA ARG A 25 10.37 12.83 4.90
C ARG A 25 10.07 14.30 4.67
N THR A 26 9.12 14.61 3.78
CA THR A 26 8.69 15.99 3.52
C THR A 26 8.07 16.62 4.77
N ALA A 27 7.22 15.89 5.48
CA ALA A 27 6.62 16.34 6.74
C ALA A 27 7.67 16.54 7.83
N ASP A 28 8.68 15.67 7.93
CA ASP A 28 9.77 15.80 8.90
C ASP A 28 10.66 17.04 8.64
N ILE A 29 10.90 17.39 7.37
CA ILE A 29 11.62 18.64 7.02
C ILE A 29 10.83 19.88 7.48
N LEU A 30 9.50 19.83 7.42
CA LEU A 30 8.61 20.93 7.80
C LEU A 30 8.32 20.99 9.31
N LYS A 31 8.73 19.97 10.08
CA LYS A 31 8.37 19.74 11.49
C LYS A 31 8.57 20.92 12.47
N PRO A 32 9.57 21.82 12.32
CA PRO A 32 9.64 23.01 13.17
C PRO A 32 8.43 23.95 13.04
N ARG A 33 7.64 23.83 11.97
CA ARG A 33 6.51 24.73 11.64
C ARG A 33 5.11 24.11 11.77
N ILE A 34 4.99 22.77 11.74
CA ILE A 34 3.68 22.07 11.62
C ILE A 34 3.54 20.83 12.52
N HIS A 35 4.05 20.89 13.75
CA HIS A 35 4.20 19.74 14.65
C HIS A 35 2.94 18.86 14.82
N THR A 36 1.73 19.45 14.87
CA THR A 36 0.46 18.73 15.00
C THR A 36 0.03 18.05 13.69
N TYR A 37 0.09 18.78 12.58
CA TYR A 37 -0.30 18.27 11.26
C TYR A 37 0.66 17.21 10.71
N ALA A 38 1.94 17.27 11.08
CA ALA A 38 2.93 16.28 10.66
C ALA A 38 2.56 14.86 11.13
N ARG A 39 1.95 14.73 12.31
CA ARG A 39 1.48 13.44 12.82
C ARG A 39 0.26 12.94 12.05
N GLU A 40 -0.72 13.81 11.83
CA GLU A 40 -1.93 13.47 11.06
C GLU A 40 -1.60 13.02 9.64
N ILE A 41 -0.67 13.71 8.96
CA ILE A 41 -0.21 13.34 7.62
C ILE A 41 0.40 11.94 7.63
N LYS A 42 1.28 11.64 8.60
CA LYS A 42 1.90 10.30 8.71
C LYS A 42 0.85 9.21 8.94
N ASP A 43 -0.12 9.45 9.81
CA ASP A 43 -1.18 8.48 10.12
C ASP A 43 -2.06 8.21 8.88
N ILE A 44 -2.40 9.25 8.12
CA ILE A 44 -3.19 9.13 6.87
C ILE A 44 -2.41 8.34 5.81
N MET A 45 -1.13 8.63 5.64
CA MET A 45 -0.30 7.95 4.64
C MET A 45 -0.09 6.47 4.97
N ALA A 46 0.13 6.13 6.24
CA ALA A 46 0.21 4.75 6.69
C ALA A 46 -1.11 3.99 6.46
N ALA A 47 -2.26 4.63 6.75
CA ALA A 47 -3.57 4.05 6.49
C ALA A 47 -3.78 3.77 4.98
N ALA A 48 -3.29 4.65 4.11
CA ALA A 48 -3.42 4.48 2.66
C ALA A 48 -2.61 3.27 2.14
N VAL A 49 -1.37 3.06 2.63
CA VAL A 49 -0.58 1.87 2.31
C VAL A 49 -1.24 0.60 2.83
N MET A 50 -1.83 0.65 4.04
CA MET A 50 -2.53 -0.50 4.62
C MET A 50 -3.73 -0.92 3.77
N ILE A 51 -4.55 0.03 3.31
CA ILE A 51 -5.69 -0.25 2.43
C ILE A 51 -5.20 -0.87 1.11
N ALA A 52 -4.15 -0.32 0.50
CA ALA A 52 -3.57 -0.87 -0.73
C ALA A 52 -3.09 -2.32 -0.53
N SER A 53 -2.47 -2.61 0.62
CA SER A 53 -1.99 -3.94 0.98
C SER A 53 -3.14 -4.94 1.21
N ILE A 54 -4.23 -4.52 1.84
CA ILE A 54 -5.43 -5.36 2.02
C ILE A 54 -6.05 -5.71 0.66
N ILE A 55 -6.18 -4.73 -0.24
CA ILE A 55 -6.70 -4.97 -1.59
C ILE A 55 -5.79 -5.94 -2.34
N ALA A 56 -4.47 -5.80 -2.21
CA ALA A 56 -3.52 -6.71 -2.82
C ALA A 56 -3.70 -8.16 -2.35
N VAL A 57 -3.91 -8.36 -1.04
CA VAL A 57 -4.22 -9.68 -0.46
C VAL A 57 -5.52 -10.24 -1.00
N ILE A 58 -6.59 -9.43 -1.06
CA ILE A 58 -7.90 -9.88 -1.58
C ILE A 58 -7.76 -10.36 -3.03
N ILE A 59 -7.07 -9.60 -3.88
CA ILE A 59 -6.89 -9.99 -5.28
C ILE A 59 -5.97 -11.22 -5.40
N GLY A 60 -4.93 -11.31 -4.58
CA GLY A 60 -4.11 -12.51 -4.46
C GLY A 60 -4.95 -13.74 -4.10
N LEU A 61 -5.84 -13.63 -3.12
CA LEU A 61 -6.75 -14.72 -2.75
C LEU A 61 -7.69 -15.10 -3.90
N ILE A 62 -8.27 -14.12 -4.61
CA ILE A 62 -9.14 -14.39 -5.77
C ILE A 62 -8.39 -15.17 -6.86
N ILE A 63 -7.13 -14.82 -7.11
CA ILE A 63 -6.30 -15.50 -8.11
C ILE A 63 -5.87 -16.88 -7.63
N PHE A 64 -5.40 -17.03 -6.38
CA PHE A 64 -4.77 -18.25 -5.89
C PHE A 64 -5.74 -19.30 -5.30
N LEU A 65 -6.90 -18.90 -4.76
CA LEU A 65 -7.89 -19.83 -4.17
C LEU A 65 -8.31 -20.97 -5.13
N PRO A 66 -8.56 -20.72 -6.43
CA PRO A 66 -8.87 -21.79 -7.38
C PRO A 66 -7.74 -22.79 -7.59
N TYR A 67 -6.47 -22.37 -7.46
CA TYR A 67 -5.31 -23.26 -7.61
C TYR A 67 -5.04 -24.08 -6.35
N VAL A 68 -5.47 -23.58 -5.18
CA VAL A 68 -5.26 -24.25 -3.89
C VAL A 68 -6.30 -25.35 -3.64
N ASN A 69 -7.52 -25.23 -4.20
CA ASN A 69 -8.55 -26.26 -4.05
C ASN A 69 -8.54 -27.22 -5.26
N PRO A 70 -7.91 -28.40 -5.16
CA PRO A 70 -7.71 -29.31 -6.30
C PRO A 70 -8.95 -30.17 -6.60
N VAL A 71 -10.13 -29.76 -6.12
CA VAL A 71 -11.40 -30.51 -6.29
C VAL A 71 -12.08 -30.16 -7.64
N LYS A 72 -11.34 -29.53 -8.56
CA LYS A 72 -11.52 -29.62 -10.00
C LYS A 72 -10.19 -29.92 -10.68
#